data_AF-A0A1D7Y1R4-F1
#
_entry.id   AF-A0A1D7Y1R4-F1
#
_cell.length_a   1.000
_cell.length_b   1.000
_cell.length_c   1.000
_cell.angle_alpha   90.00
_cell.angle_beta   90.00
_cell.angle_gamma   90.00
#
_symmetry.space_group_name_H-M   'P 1'
#
loop_
_entity.id
_entity.type
_entity.pdbx_description
1 polymer ?
#
loop_
_entity_poly.entity_id
_entity_poly.type
_entity_poly.pdbx_seq_one_letter_code
_entity_poly.pdbx_strand_id
1 'polypeptide(L)'
;MKKFICLFLIVIFSCEKDDICPDTTQTTPRLVIEFYDLTSPDEILAVPGLYALGLDSEGMEVAINNEIVTTRSSITLPLKTNDTETEFILYKSYDLVDGVVSGNPDTIKVTYDTEDVYVSRACGYKTNFNIQTFSITADPDQWMISSEILITEITNENDIHVKILHL
;
A
#
# COMPACT_ATOMS: atom_id res chain seq x y z
N MET A 1 -74.02 -25.76 11.28
CA MET A 1 -73.23 -24.58 11.68
C MET A 1 -71.83 -25.03 12.05
N LYS A 2 -70.80 -24.58 11.32
CA LYS A 2 -69.44 -24.24 11.80
C LYS A 2 -68.55 -24.03 10.57
N LYS A 3 -68.39 -22.77 10.18
CA LYS A 3 -67.43 -22.33 9.16
C LYS A 3 -66.04 -22.44 9.78
N PHE A 4 -65.21 -23.35 9.28
CA PHE A 4 -63.76 -23.31 9.55
C PHE A 4 -63.14 -22.38 8.52
N ILE A 5 -62.86 -21.15 8.96
CA ILE A 5 -62.08 -20.18 8.18
C ILE A 5 -60.61 -20.58 8.35
N CYS A 6 -60.04 -21.22 7.33
CA CYS A 6 -58.60 -21.44 7.23
C CYS A 6 -57.91 -20.10 6.94
N LEU A 7 -57.21 -19.55 7.94
CA LEU A 7 -56.36 -18.38 7.78
C LEU A 7 -54.99 -18.84 7.25
N PHE A 8 -54.77 -18.68 5.94
CA PHE A 8 -53.49 -18.94 5.31
C PHE A 8 -52.55 -17.76 5.60
N LEU A 9 -51.60 -17.94 6.52
CA LEU A 9 -50.57 -16.95 6.81
C LEU A 9 -49.56 -16.94 5.64
N ILE A 10 -49.63 -15.93 4.78
CA ILE A 10 -48.61 -15.67 3.76
C ILE A 10 -47.47 -14.94 4.46
N VAL A 11 -46.45 -15.69 4.88
CA VAL A 11 -45.18 -15.13 5.36
C VAL A 11 -44.36 -14.78 4.13
N ILE A 12 -44.40 -13.50 3.74
CA ILE A 12 -43.47 -12.94 2.75
C ILE A 12 -42.09 -12.85 3.41
N PHE A 13 -41.29 -13.89 3.21
CA PHE A 13 -39.85 -13.84 3.48
C PHE A 13 -39.22 -12.92 2.44
N SER A 14 -39.09 -11.63 2.76
CA SER A 14 -38.17 -10.74 2.07
C SER A 14 -36.75 -11.14 2.45
N CYS A 15 -36.17 -12.08 1.70
CA CYS A 15 -34.74 -12.36 1.77
C CYS A 15 -34.04 -11.22 1.01
N GLU A 16 -33.68 -10.16 1.73
CA GLU A 16 -32.71 -9.19 1.21
C GLU A 16 -31.38 -9.92 1.05
N LYS A 17 -30.80 -9.84 -0.15
CA LYS A 17 -29.47 -10.37 -0.40
C LYS A 17 -28.51 -9.36 0.24
N ASP A 18 -27.84 -9.77 1.31
CA ASP A 18 -26.88 -8.92 2.02
C ASP A 18 -25.76 -8.53 1.04
N ASP A 19 -25.80 -7.30 0.53
CA ASP A 19 -24.83 -6.76 -0.42
C ASP A 19 -23.56 -6.36 0.39
N ILE A 20 -22.82 -7.37 0.87
CA ILE A 20 -21.53 -7.21 1.55
C ILE A 20 -20.38 -7.45 0.56
N CYS A 21 -19.33 -6.63 0.66
CA CYS A 21 -18.13 -6.85 -0.14
C CYS A 21 -17.34 -8.06 0.40
N PRO A 22 -17.05 -9.09 -0.41
CA PRO A 22 -16.25 -10.23 0.05
C PRO A 22 -14.83 -9.80 0.43
N ASP A 23 -14.26 -10.38 1.50
CA ASP A 23 -12.88 -10.12 1.94
C ASP A 23 -11.82 -10.49 0.88
N THR A 24 -12.17 -11.36 -0.08
CA THR A 24 -11.30 -11.72 -1.21
C THR A 24 -11.29 -10.67 -2.33
N THR A 25 -12.09 -9.62 -2.21
CA THR A 25 -12.17 -8.57 -3.22
C THR A 25 -10.94 -7.68 -3.10
N GLN A 26 -10.21 -7.55 -4.20
CA GLN A 26 -9.06 -6.67 -4.25
C GLN A 26 -9.49 -5.22 -4.02
N THR A 27 -8.93 -4.61 -2.98
CA THR A 27 -9.09 -3.17 -2.68
C THR A 27 -8.15 -2.34 -3.56
N THR A 28 -8.14 -1.02 -3.35
CA THR A 28 -7.10 -0.13 -3.90
C THR A 28 -5.71 -0.74 -3.61
N PRO A 29 -4.95 -1.12 -4.65
CA PRO A 29 -3.64 -1.74 -4.49
C PRO A 29 -2.60 -0.75 -3.97
N ARG A 30 -1.59 -1.27 -3.28
CA ARG A 30 -0.44 -0.51 -2.78
C ARG A 30 0.76 -0.68 -3.70
N LEU A 31 1.66 0.31 -3.68
CA LEU A 31 2.94 0.23 -4.34
C LEU A 31 3.79 -0.86 -3.69
N VAL A 32 4.27 -1.82 -4.48
CA VAL A 32 5.18 -2.87 -3.99
C VAL A 32 6.61 -2.54 -4.43
N ILE A 33 7.48 -2.39 -3.44
CA ILE A 33 8.92 -2.13 -3.62
C ILE A 33 9.70 -3.35 -3.16
N GLU A 34 10.70 -3.78 -3.93
CA GLU A 34 11.63 -4.85 -3.56
C GLU A 34 13.08 -4.37 -3.60
N PHE A 35 13.87 -4.85 -2.65
CA PHE A 35 15.22 -4.43 -2.36
C PHE A 35 16.24 -5.46 -2.84
N TYR A 36 17.30 -4.99 -3.50
CA TYR A 36 18.30 -5.79 -4.17
C TYR A 36 19.71 -5.31 -3.82
N ASP A 37 20.68 -6.22 -3.94
CA ASP A 37 22.09 -5.93 -3.71
C ASP A 37 22.64 -5.02 -4.83
N LEU A 38 23.24 -3.89 -4.45
CA LEU A 38 23.86 -2.97 -5.39
C LEU A 38 25.02 -3.60 -6.20
N THR A 39 25.77 -4.50 -5.57
CA THR A 39 26.93 -5.18 -6.15
C THR A 39 26.52 -6.38 -7.02
N SER A 40 25.33 -6.94 -6.75
CA SER A 40 24.72 -8.05 -7.49
C SER A 40 23.24 -7.73 -7.78
N PRO A 41 22.91 -6.89 -8.79
CA PRO A 41 21.56 -6.36 -8.99
C PRO A 41 20.43 -7.37 -9.24
N ASP A 42 20.75 -8.65 -9.45
CA ASP A 42 19.78 -9.73 -9.61
C ASP A 42 19.52 -10.50 -8.30
N GLU A 43 20.25 -10.18 -7.22
CA GLU A 43 20.12 -10.81 -5.91
C GLU A 43 19.30 -9.94 -4.96
N ILE A 44 18.24 -10.53 -4.39
CA ILE A 44 17.41 -9.89 -3.38
C ILE A 44 18.24 -9.70 -2.10
N LEU A 45 18.19 -8.49 -1.53
CA LEU A 45 18.88 -8.15 -0.29
C LEU A 45 17.87 -7.60 0.73
N ALA A 46 17.87 -8.17 1.94
CA ALA A 46 16.98 -7.72 3.00
C ALA A 46 17.50 -6.43 3.65
N VAL A 47 16.60 -5.48 3.90
CA VAL A 47 16.91 -4.26 4.65
C VAL A 47 16.70 -4.57 6.14
N PRO A 48 17.74 -4.45 6.99
CA PRO A 48 17.61 -4.69 8.42
C PRO A 48 16.76 -3.61 9.08
N GLY A 49 15.84 -4.01 9.97
CA GLY A 49 15.02 -3.06 10.74
C GLY A 49 14.30 -2.03 9.86
N LEU A 50 13.78 -2.45 8.71
CA LEU A 50 13.07 -1.58 7.78
C LEU A 50 11.79 -1.06 8.43
N TYR A 51 11.57 0.24 8.33
CA TYR A 51 10.35 0.91 8.78
C TYR A 51 10.02 2.09 7.87
N ALA A 52 8.75 2.28 7.52
CA ALA A 52 8.30 3.37 6.67
C ALA A 52 7.27 4.29 7.35
N LEU A 53 7.34 5.57 7.02
CA LEU A 53 6.31 6.56 7.35
C LEU A 53 5.94 7.33 6.07
N GLY A 54 4.69 7.77 5.97
CA GLY A 54 4.28 8.71 4.93
C GLY A 54 4.68 10.14 5.30
N LEU A 55 4.71 11.03 4.31
CA LEU A 55 4.85 12.47 4.51
C LEU A 55 3.58 13.20 4.05
N ASP A 56 3.09 14.11 4.89
CA ASP A 56 2.02 15.04 4.51
C ASP A 56 2.55 16.21 3.67
N SER A 57 1.66 17.13 3.28
CA SER A 57 2.01 18.30 2.46
C SER A 57 2.93 19.29 3.17
N GLU A 58 3.05 19.21 4.50
CA GLU A 58 3.95 20.03 5.30
C GLU A 58 5.29 19.31 5.59
N GLY A 59 5.46 18.08 5.08
CA GLY A 59 6.64 17.25 5.30
C GLY A 59 6.67 16.61 6.69
N MET A 60 5.53 16.51 7.37
CA MET A 60 5.44 15.86 8.67
C MET A 60 5.21 14.36 8.51
N GLU A 61 5.81 13.58 9.41
CA GLU A 61 5.68 12.12 9.44
C GLU A 61 4.25 11.67 9.78
N VAL A 62 3.72 10.78 8.96
CA VAL A 62 2.40 10.17 9.11
C VAL A 62 2.55 8.66 9.22
N ALA A 63 1.99 8.08 10.28
CA ALA A 63 2.02 6.64 10.49
C ALA A 63 1.25 5.90 9.37
N ILE A 64 1.89 4.87 8.81
CA ILE A 64 1.25 3.96 7.86
C ILE A 64 0.52 2.88 8.65
N ASN A 65 -0.73 2.59 8.27
CA ASN A 65 -1.54 1.60 8.96
C ASN A 65 -0.90 0.19 8.87
N ASN A 66 -0.80 -0.50 10.01
CA ASN A 66 -0.18 -1.82 10.16
C ASN A 66 1.30 -1.92 9.78
N GLU A 67 1.99 -0.79 9.63
CA GLU A 67 3.42 -0.80 9.37
C GLU A 67 4.21 -1.13 10.63
N ILE A 68 5.23 -1.97 10.49
CA ILE A 68 6.04 -2.49 11.60
C ILE A 68 7.52 -2.45 11.26
N VAL A 69 8.36 -2.32 12.29
CA VAL A 69 9.81 -2.44 12.17
C VAL A 69 10.15 -3.92 11.97
N THR A 70 10.73 -4.27 10.84
CA THR A 70 11.12 -5.66 10.56
C THR A 70 12.22 -5.75 9.51
N THR A 71 13.05 -6.79 9.60
CA THR A 71 13.99 -7.11 8.51
C THR A 71 13.23 -7.83 7.39
N ARG A 72 13.20 -7.23 6.20
CA ARG A 72 12.51 -7.79 5.02
C ARG A 72 13.11 -7.22 3.73
N SER A 73 12.89 -7.91 2.63
CA SER A 73 13.38 -7.52 1.30
C SER A 73 12.31 -6.87 0.41
N SER A 74 11.08 -6.73 0.89
CA SER A 74 10.02 -6.01 0.18
C SER A 74 9.13 -5.24 1.13
N ILE A 75 8.45 -4.20 0.62
CA ILE A 75 7.52 -3.36 1.38
C ILE A 75 6.36 -2.92 0.48
N THR A 76 5.16 -2.85 1.07
CA THR A 76 3.94 -2.39 0.39
C THR A 76 3.48 -1.06 0.96
N LEU A 77 3.43 -0.01 0.14
CA LEU A 77 3.18 1.36 0.58
C LEU A 77 1.89 1.94 -0.05
N PRO A 78 0.97 2.52 0.76
CA PRO A 78 -0.27 3.07 0.24
C PRO A 78 -0.06 4.44 -0.41
N LEU A 79 -0.45 4.57 -1.68
CA LEU A 79 -0.47 5.86 -2.38
C LEU A 79 -1.74 6.65 -2.06
N LYS A 80 -1.66 7.98 -2.06
CA LYS A 80 -2.81 8.87 -1.87
C LYS A 80 -3.74 8.77 -3.08
N THR A 81 -5.02 8.47 -2.86
CA THR A 81 -6.03 8.36 -3.93
C THR A 81 -6.58 9.69 -4.41
N ASN A 82 -6.32 10.77 -3.67
CA ASN A 82 -6.83 12.13 -3.91
C ASN A 82 -5.71 13.13 -4.24
N ASP A 83 -4.55 12.64 -4.64
CA ASP A 83 -3.36 13.42 -4.97
C ASP A 83 -2.62 12.77 -6.15
N THR A 84 -1.70 13.49 -6.77
CA THR A 84 -0.87 13.01 -7.90
C THR A 84 0.53 12.58 -7.46
N GLU A 85 0.83 12.70 -6.18
CA GLU A 85 2.11 12.29 -5.61
C GLU A 85 1.98 11.79 -4.17
N THR A 86 2.91 10.90 -3.78
CA THR A 86 3.08 10.47 -2.39
C THR A 86 4.57 10.43 -2.06
N GLU A 87 4.90 10.88 -0.86
CA GLU A 87 6.25 10.83 -0.31
C GLU A 87 6.28 9.92 0.92
N PHE A 88 7.38 9.17 1.07
CA PHE A 88 7.62 8.31 2.21
C PHE A 88 9.06 8.46 2.68
N ILE A 89 9.28 8.29 3.98
CA ILE A 89 10.59 8.12 4.60
C ILE A 89 10.75 6.65 4.96
N LEU A 90 11.85 6.03 4.51
CA LEU A 90 12.18 4.65 4.77
C LEU A 90 13.48 4.60 5.58
N TYR A 91 13.40 3.96 6.74
CA TYR A 91 14.54 3.79 7.63
C TYR A 91 15.21 2.44 7.42
N LYS A 92 16.54 2.44 7.36
CA LYS A 92 17.38 1.26 7.58
C LYS A 92 17.83 1.23 9.05
N SER A 93 17.68 0.08 9.69
CA SER A 93 17.98 -0.15 11.11
C SER A 93 17.23 0.80 12.05
N TYR A 94 15.92 0.96 11.84
CA TYR A 94 15.08 1.78 12.71
C TYR A 94 15.09 1.24 14.15
N ASP A 95 15.24 2.14 15.12
CA ASP A 95 15.03 1.85 16.53
C ASP A 95 14.53 3.09 17.27
N LEU A 96 13.75 2.88 18.33
CA LEU A 96 13.18 3.93 19.16
C LEU A 96 13.41 3.61 20.63
N VAL A 97 14.41 4.27 21.23
CA VAL A 97 14.80 4.09 22.63
C VAL A 97 14.64 5.41 23.37
N ASP A 98 13.86 5.41 24.46
CA ASP A 98 13.60 6.59 25.29
C ASP A 98 13.09 7.82 24.51
N GLY A 99 12.34 7.59 23.43
CA GLY A 99 11.80 8.65 22.57
C GLY A 99 12.80 9.22 21.55
N VAL A 100 14.00 8.64 21.46
CA VAL A 100 15.01 9.01 20.48
C VAL A 100 14.98 8.02 19.33
N VAL A 101 14.63 8.51 18.13
CA VAL A 101 14.69 7.73 16.89
C VAL A 101 16.15 7.57 16.47
N SER A 102 16.50 6.37 16.06
CA SER A 102 17.76 6.05 15.39
C SER A 102 17.51 5.19 14.15
N GLY A 103 18.55 5.00 13.34
CA GLY A 103 18.46 4.43 11.99
C GLY A 103 18.78 5.47 10.93
N ASN A 104 18.97 5.00 9.71
CA ASN A 104 19.31 5.85 8.57
C ASN A 104 18.05 6.07 7.70
N PRO A 105 17.50 7.29 7.65
CA PRO A 105 16.34 7.61 6.83
C PRO A 105 16.72 8.08 5.42
N ASP A 106 16.04 7.51 4.43
CA ASP A 106 16.04 8.03 3.06
C ASP A 106 14.59 8.31 2.64
N THR A 107 14.38 9.38 1.87
CA THR A 107 13.05 9.77 1.39
C THR A 107 12.84 9.33 -0.06
N ILE A 108 11.68 8.77 -0.36
CA ILE A 108 11.23 8.50 -1.74
C ILE A 108 10.02 9.35 -2.07
N LYS A 109 9.93 9.72 -3.35
CA LYS A 109 8.79 10.41 -3.94
C LYS A 109 8.31 9.65 -5.17
N VAL A 110 7.00 9.46 -5.25
CA VAL A 110 6.34 8.78 -6.36
C VAL A 110 5.28 9.71 -6.91
N THR A 111 5.31 9.97 -8.22
CA THR A 111 4.24 10.68 -8.92
C THR A 111 3.48 9.71 -9.81
N TYR A 112 2.17 9.90 -9.95
CA TYR A 112 1.30 8.94 -10.62
C TYR A 112 0.00 9.57 -11.10
N ASP A 113 -0.62 8.92 -12.08
CA ASP A 113 -2.02 9.14 -12.42
C ASP A 113 -2.90 8.12 -11.69
N THR A 114 -4.16 8.47 -11.44
CA THR A 114 -5.15 7.63 -10.77
C THR A 114 -6.30 7.24 -11.71
N GLU A 115 -6.75 5.99 -11.64
CA GLU A 115 -7.93 5.50 -12.35
C GLU A 115 -8.90 4.80 -11.40
N ASP A 116 -10.11 5.34 -11.25
CA ASP A 116 -11.15 4.72 -10.44
C ASP A 116 -11.92 3.65 -11.23
N VAL A 117 -11.92 2.43 -10.71
CA VAL A 117 -12.59 1.27 -11.29
C VAL A 117 -13.75 0.85 -10.39
N TYR A 118 -14.97 0.85 -10.95
CA TYR A 118 -16.14 0.35 -10.26
C TYR A 118 -16.05 -1.17 -10.06
N VAL A 119 -16.18 -1.62 -8.82
CA VAL A 119 -16.09 -3.04 -8.45
C VAL A 119 -17.48 -3.65 -8.38
N SER A 120 -18.33 -3.12 -7.49
CA SER A 120 -19.72 -3.58 -7.33
C SER A 120 -20.51 -2.59 -6.48
N ARG A 121 -21.82 -2.80 -6.34
CA ARG A 121 -22.64 -1.97 -5.45
C ARG A 121 -22.17 -2.07 -3.99
N ALA A 122 -21.79 -3.27 -3.56
CA ALA A 122 -21.36 -3.55 -2.20
C ALA A 122 -19.93 -3.04 -1.92
N CYS A 123 -19.05 -3.06 -2.93
CA CYS A 123 -17.63 -2.74 -2.79
C CYS A 123 -17.26 -1.32 -3.23
N GLY A 124 -18.16 -0.62 -3.95
CA GLY A 124 -17.89 0.71 -4.49
C GLY A 124 -16.82 0.69 -5.58
N TYR A 125 -15.88 1.62 -5.47
CA TYR A 125 -14.77 1.82 -6.41
C TYR A 125 -13.44 1.47 -5.74
N LYS A 126 -12.48 1.02 -6.55
CA LYS A 126 -11.06 0.98 -6.19
C LYS A 126 -10.30 1.93 -7.10
N THR A 127 -9.16 2.41 -6.63
CA THR A 127 -8.29 3.30 -7.43
C THR A 127 -7.05 2.52 -7.86
N ASN A 128 -6.82 2.36 -9.16
CA ASN A 128 -5.55 1.90 -9.69
C ASN A 128 -4.62 3.11 -9.91
N PHE A 129 -3.31 2.87 -9.96
CA PHE A 129 -2.33 3.92 -10.19
C PHE A 129 -1.45 3.61 -11.40
N ASN A 130 -0.97 4.65 -12.08
CA ASN A 130 0.04 4.54 -13.13
C ASN A 130 1.23 5.44 -12.77
N ILE A 131 2.37 4.83 -12.41
CA ILE A 131 3.58 5.53 -11.98
C ILE A 131 4.12 6.36 -13.14
N GLN A 132 4.26 7.67 -12.91
CA GLN A 132 4.89 8.61 -13.84
C GLN A 132 6.37 8.77 -13.51
N THR A 133 6.70 8.97 -12.24
CA THR A 133 8.08 9.07 -11.76
C THR A 133 8.26 8.40 -10.41
N PHE A 134 9.48 7.94 -10.16
CA PHE A 134 9.95 7.48 -8.86
C PHE A 134 11.33 8.08 -8.63
N SER A 135 11.55 8.70 -7.47
CA SER A 135 12.82 9.32 -7.13
C SER A 135 13.16 9.13 -5.67
N ILE A 136 14.45 8.90 -5.39
CA ILE A 136 15.02 8.94 -4.05
C ILE A 136 15.59 10.36 -3.85
N THR A 137 15.22 11.01 -2.77
CA THR A 137 15.73 12.34 -2.42
C THR A 137 17.20 12.23 -2.05
N ALA A 138 18.03 13.08 -2.65
CA ALA A 138 19.46 13.08 -2.37
C ALA A 138 19.73 13.53 -0.93
N ASP A 139 20.52 12.74 -0.21
CA ASP A 139 20.99 13.07 1.13
C ASP A 139 22.49 12.70 1.30
N PRO A 140 23.18 13.20 2.35
CA PRO A 140 24.60 12.95 2.56
C PRO A 140 24.98 11.52 2.99
N ASP A 141 24.04 10.72 3.49
CA ASP A 141 24.23 9.38 4.05
C ASP A 141 23.22 8.37 3.47
N GLN A 142 22.97 8.45 2.17
CA GLN A 142 21.88 7.73 1.52
C GLN A 142 22.15 6.22 1.50
N TRP A 143 21.22 5.41 2.01
CA TRP A 143 21.37 3.94 1.98
C TRP A 143 20.75 3.28 0.75
N MET A 144 19.70 3.86 0.17
CA MET A 144 19.08 3.50 -1.11
C MET A 144 19.83 4.17 -2.25
N ILE A 145 20.59 3.43 -3.05
CA ILE A 145 21.54 4.03 -3.99
C ILE A 145 20.93 4.32 -5.36
N SER A 146 20.04 3.46 -5.84
CA SER A 146 19.34 3.66 -7.11
C SER A 146 18.03 2.91 -7.16
N SER A 147 17.17 3.28 -8.11
CA SER A 147 15.85 2.67 -8.29
C SER A 147 15.54 2.45 -9.76
N GLU A 148 14.71 1.45 -10.05
CA GLU A 148 14.18 1.13 -11.37
C GLU A 148 12.68 0.85 -11.26
N ILE A 149 11.88 1.48 -12.12
CA ILE A 149 10.45 1.14 -12.25
C ILE A 149 10.35 -0.08 -13.17
N LEU A 150 9.86 -1.19 -12.64
CA LEU A 150 9.66 -2.44 -13.40
C LEU A 150 8.28 -2.48 -14.04
N ILE A 151 7.25 -2.08 -13.29
CA ILE A 151 5.85 -2.05 -13.72
C ILE A 151 5.25 -0.72 -13.28
N THR A 152 4.73 0.05 -14.24
CA THR A 152 4.12 1.37 -13.96
C THR A 152 2.67 1.23 -13.47
N GLU A 153 1.94 0.23 -13.97
CA GLU A 153 0.53 0.02 -13.62
C GLU A 153 0.39 -0.74 -12.29
N ILE A 154 0.00 -0.04 -11.23
CA ILE A 154 -0.31 -0.63 -9.92
C ILE A 154 -1.79 -1.02 -9.91
N THR A 155 -2.04 -2.27 -10.28
CA THR A 155 -3.39 -2.87 -10.31
C THR A 155 -3.55 -4.02 -9.31
N ASN A 156 -2.45 -4.47 -8.71
CA ASN A 156 -2.41 -5.55 -7.73
C ASN A 156 -1.18 -5.43 -6.82
N GLU A 157 -1.06 -6.32 -5.83
CA GLU A 157 0.07 -6.34 -4.87
C GLU A 157 0.95 -7.60 -5.01
N ASN A 158 0.76 -8.39 -6.07
CA ASN A 158 1.57 -9.58 -6.36
C ASN A 158 2.79 -9.26 -7.23
N ASP A 159 2.69 -8.17 -8.00
CA ASP A 159 3.74 -7.68 -8.88
C ASP A 159 4.68 -6.73 -8.14
N ILE A 160 5.97 -6.78 -8.49
CA ILE A 160 6.96 -5.82 -8.02
C ILE A 160 6.95 -4.62 -8.95
N HIS A 161 6.63 -3.44 -8.41
CA HIS A 161 6.48 -2.24 -9.22
C HIS A 161 7.79 -1.47 -9.32
N VAL A 162 8.51 -1.37 -8.19
CA VAL A 162 9.78 -0.66 -8.11
C VAL A 162 10.83 -1.54 -7.46
N LYS A 163 12.00 -1.53 -8.08
CA LYS A 163 13.23 -2.12 -7.57
C LYS A 163 14.11 -1.03 -6.98
N ILE A 164 14.70 -1.28 -5.82
CA ILE A 164 15.68 -0.39 -5.19
C ILE A 164 16.97 -1.17 -4.92
N LEU A 165 18.12 -0.61 -5.32
CA LEU A 165 19.44 -1.15 -5.03
C LEU A 165 20.03 -0.51 -3.77
N HIS A 166 20.57 -1.33 -2.88
CA HIS A 166 21.27 -0.87 -1.67
C HIS A 166 22.46 -1.76 -1.32
N LEU A 167 23.29 -1.28 -0.36
CA LEU A 167 24.40 -2.02 0.24
C LEU A 167 24.01 -2.71 1.55
#